data_AF-A0AAV1I200-F1
#
_entry.id   AF-A0AAV1I200-F1
#
_cell.length_a   1.000
_cell.length_b   1.000
_cell.length_c   1.000
_cell.angle_alpha   90.00
_cell.angle_beta   90.00
_cell.angle_gamma   90.00
#
_symmetry.space_group_name_H-M   'P 1'
#
loop_
_entity.id
_entity.type
_entity.pdbx_description
1 polymer ?
#
loop_
_entity_poly.entity_id
_entity_poly.type
_entity_poly.pdbx_seq_one_letter_code
_entity_poly.pdbx_strand_id
1 'polypeptide(L)'
;MDSDDIVDRLRYVAGYFDIAGDVRIEKGTRLCVSIDRPLESRANLMRIKEMFGGLVLPATRGRCAWKVYDDDAKRFIRYVKPHTWIKKRQLEVAEGV
;
A
#
# COMPACT_ATOMS: atom_id res chain seq x y z
N MET A 1 5.29 -10.46 -20.19
CA MET A 1 4.60 -10.55 -18.90
C MET A 1 3.14 -10.33 -19.22
N ASP A 2 2.34 -11.40 -19.18
CA ASP A 2 0.95 -11.35 -19.63
C ASP A 2 0.13 -10.40 -18.77
N SER A 3 -0.87 -9.75 -19.37
CA SER A 3 -1.74 -8.78 -18.69
C SER A 3 -2.43 -9.35 -17.46
N ASP A 4 -2.73 -10.64 -17.48
CA ASP A 4 -3.47 -11.34 -16.43
C ASP A 4 -2.64 -11.46 -15.13
N ASP A 5 -1.33 -11.66 -15.24
CA ASP A 5 -0.40 -11.69 -14.08
C ASP A 5 -0.35 -10.34 -13.36
N ILE A 6 -0.45 -9.23 -14.10
CA ILE A 6 -0.48 -7.89 -13.49
C ILE A 6 -1.79 -7.68 -12.71
N VAL A 7 -2.94 -8.06 -13.28
CA VAL A 7 -4.24 -7.88 -12.62
C VAL A 7 -4.33 -8.72 -11.35
N ASP A 8 -3.84 -9.95 -11.36
CA ASP A 8 -3.87 -10.82 -10.19
C ASP A 8 -2.92 -10.34 -9.09
N ARG A 9 -1.75 -9.80 -9.45
CA ARG A 9 -0.88 -9.12 -8.48
C ARG A 9 -1.55 -7.89 -7.88
N LEU A 10 -2.27 -7.08 -8.65
CA LEU A 10 -3.01 -5.93 -8.13
C LEU A 10 -4.13 -6.34 -7.18
N ARG A 11 -4.88 -7.40 -7.51
CA ARG A 11 -5.89 -7.99 -6.61
C ARG A 11 -5.28 -8.51 -5.31
N TYR A 12 -4.14 -9.19 -5.39
CA TYR A 12 -3.41 -9.63 -4.21
C TYR A 12 -3.01 -8.45 -3.32
N VAL A 13 -2.39 -7.42 -3.90
CA VAL A 13 -1.97 -6.22 -3.14
C VAL A 13 -3.17 -5.51 -2.53
N ALA A 14 -4.28 -5.41 -3.25
CA ALA A 14 -5.51 -4.81 -2.74
C ALA A 14 -6.10 -5.56 -1.55
N GLY A 15 -6.19 -6.90 -1.62
CA GLY A 15 -6.61 -7.72 -0.49
C GLY A 15 -5.65 -7.60 0.71
N TYR A 16 -4.35 -7.52 0.45
CA TYR A 16 -3.36 -7.32 1.50
C TYR A 16 -3.48 -5.95 2.18
N PHE A 17 -3.71 -4.90 1.37
CA PHE A 17 -3.95 -3.54 1.83
C PHE A 17 -5.26 -3.42 2.61
N ASP A 18 -6.33 -4.10 2.19
CA ASP A 18 -7.61 -4.08 2.90
C ASP A 18 -7.50 -4.58 4.36
N ILE A 19 -6.63 -5.56 4.60
CA ILE A 19 -6.44 -6.15 5.93
C ILE A 19 -5.45 -5.32 6.77
N ALA A 20 -4.33 -4.89 6.17
CA ALA A 20 -3.18 -4.38 6.92
C ALA A 20 -2.70 -2.98 6.50
N GLY A 21 -3.41 -2.38 5.56
CA GLY A 21 -3.07 -1.09 4.98
C GLY A 21 -3.65 0.08 5.75
N ASP A 22 -3.04 1.24 5.57
CA ASP A 22 -3.49 2.52 6.08
C ASP A 22 -3.22 3.61 5.04
N VAL A 23 -4.10 4.60 4.99
CA VAL A 23 -3.94 5.80 4.17
C VAL A 23 -4.28 7.00 5.03
N ARG A 24 -3.37 7.97 5.10
CA ARG A 24 -3.50 9.13 6.00
C ARG A 24 -2.68 10.32 5.53
N ILE A 25 -3.02 11.50 6.04
CA ILE A 25 -2.19 12.69 5.90
C ILE A 25 -1.25 12.77 7.12
N GLU A 26 0.05 12.57 6.89
CA GLU A 26 1.10 12.76 7.89
C GLU A 26 1.57 14.22 7.92
N LYS A 27 1.82 14.72 9.14
CA LYS A 27 2.36 16.09 9.37
C LYS A 27 1.55 17.20 8.67
N GLY A 28 0.23 16.99 8.53
CA GLY A 28 -0.72 17.94 7.97
C GLY A 28 -0.62 18.18 6.46
N THR A 29 0.36 17.61 5.77
CA THR A 29 0.65 17.95 4.36
C THR A 29 1.04 16.78 3.48
N ARG A 30 1.50 15.66 4.05
CA ARG A 30 2.05 14.55 3.27
C ARG A 30 1.07 13.40 3.20
N LEU A 31 0.66 13.03 2.00
CA LEU A 31 -0.13 11.81 1.83
C LEU A 31 0.77 10.62 2.07
N CYS A 32 0.36 9.70 2.95
CA CYS A 32 1.11 8.50 3.29
C CYS A 32 0.19 7.29 3.12
N VAL A 33 0.65 6.32 2.34
CA VAL A 33 0.08 4.98 2.31
C VAL A 33 1.07 4.03 2.94
N SER A 34 0.57 3.16 3.82
CA SER A 34 1.42 2.19 4.50
C SER A 34 0.76 0.84 4.64
N ILE A 35 1.57 -0.21 4.80
CA ILE A 35 1.12 -1.56 5.15
C ILE A 35 2.02 -2.06 6.27
N ASP A 36 1.45 -2.35 7.43
CA ASP A 36 2.19 -2.80 8.61
C ASP A 36 1.92 -4.29 8.87
N ARG A 37 2.99 -5.09 8.98
CA ARG A 37 2.92 -6.54 9.16
C ARG A 37 4.00 -7.08 10.11
N PRO A 38 3.78 -8.25 10.70
CA PRO A 38 4.84 -8.99 11.40
C PRO A 38 6.08 -9.19 10.52
N LEU A 39 7.28 -9.25 11.13
CA LEU A 39 8.56 -9.33 10.44
C LEU A 39 8.67 -10.55 9.51
N GLU A 40 8.03 -11.67 9.82
CA GLU A 40 7.97 -12.84 8.96
C GLU A 40 7.30 -12.57 7.60
N SER A 41 6.47 -11.53 7.52
CA SER A 41 5.82 -11.09 6.27
C SER A 41 6.67 -10.09 5.46
N ARG A 42 7.91 -9.78 5.88
CA ARG A 42 8.77 -8.78 5.21
C ARG A 42 8.97 -9.07 3.73
N ALA A 43 9.07 -10.34 3.33
CA ALA A 43 9.22 -10.72 1.92
C ALA A 43 8.05 -10.21 1.06
N ASN A 44 6.82 -10.21 1.58
CA ASN A 44 5.66 -9.67 0.87
C ASN A 44 5.73 -8.15 0.74
N LEU A 45 6.20 -7.46 1.78
CA LEU A 45 6.41 -6.00 1.73
C LEU A 45 7.51 -5.62 0.73
N MET A 46 8.55 -6.44 0.58
CA MET A 46 9.58 -6.23 -0.44
C MET A 46 9.04 -6.38 -1.86
N ARG A 47 8.14 -7.35 -2.12
CA ARG A 47 7.46 -7.46 -3.43
C ARG A 47 6.59 -6.24 -3.73
N ILE A 48 5.88 -5.72 -2.74
CA ILE A 48 5.09 -4.49 -2.88
C ILE A 48 6.02 -3.30 -3.20
N LYS A 49 7.17 -3.22 -2.52
CA LYS A 49 8.22 -2.22 -2.82
C LYS A 49 8.75 -2.33 -4.25
N GLU A 50 8.95 -3.54 -4.77
CA GLU A 50 9.39 -3.73 -6.16
C GLU A 50 8.36 -3.23 -7.17
N MET A 51 7.07 -3.37 -6.87
CA MET A 51 5.98 -2.91 -7.73
C MET A 51 5.71 -1.39 -7.66
N PHE A 52 5.77 -0.82 -6.45
CA PHE A 52 5.29 0.54 -6.18
C PHE A 52 6.35 1.49 -5.60
N GLY A 53 7.60 1.04 -5.46
CA GLY A 53 8.67 1.82 -4.84
C GLY A 53 8.51 1.96 -3.32
N GLY A 54 8.94 3.11 -2.79
CA GLY A 54 8.86 3.40 -1.36
C GLY A 54 9.89 2.70 -0.48
N LEU A 55 9.59 2.62 0.81
CA LEU A 55 10.50 2.18 1.85
C LEU A 55 9.90 1.02 2.65
N VAL A 56 10.72 0.01 2.95
CA VAL A 56 10.39 -1.02 3.95
C VAL A 56 11.25 -0.74 5.16
N LEU A 57 10.60 -0.37 6.26
CA LEU A 57 11.24 0.06 7.50
C LEU A 57 10.90 -0.91 8.64
N PRO A 58 11.81 -1.14 9.58
CA PRO A 58 11.46 -1.79 10.83
C PRO A 58 10.40 -0.95 11.56
N ALA A 59 9.42 -1.64 12.15
CA ALA A 59 8.42 -1.07 13.03
C ALA A 59 8.61 -1.64 14.45
N THR A 60 7.84 -1.16 15.43
CA THR A 60 7.99 -1.61 16.81
C THR A 60 7.50 -3.05 16.98
N ARG A 61 8.02 -3.74 18.01
CA ARG A 61 7.54 -5.06 18.46
C ARG A 61 7.58 -6.16 17.39
N GLY A 62 8.71 -6.31 16.68
CA GLY A 62 8.90 -7.40 15.72
C GLY A 62 8.06 -7.23 14.45
N ARG A 63 7.73 -6.00 14.08
CA ARG A 63 6.95 -5.67 12.89
C ARG A 63 7.81 -4.92 11.88
N CYS A 64 7.31 -4.84 10.66
CA CYS A 64 7.88 -4.03 9.60
C CYS A 64 6.76 -3.38 8.80
N ALA A 65 7.03 -2.21 8.24
CA ALA A 65 6.06 -1.46 7.47
C ALA A 65 6.64 -1.07 6.13
N TRP A 66 5.83 -1.25 5.08
CA TRP A 66 6.07 -0.60 3.80
C TRP A 66 5.36 0.74 3.79
N LYS A 67 6.00 1.79 3.25
CA LYS A 67 5.45 3.14 3.13
C LYS A 67 5.80 3.79 1.80
N VAL A 68 4.84 4.50 1.23
CA VAL A 68 5.02 5.45 0.12
C VAL A 68 4.36 6.78 0.46
N TYR A 69 4.85 7.85 -0.16
CA TYR A 69 4.43 9.20 0.12
C TYR A 69 4.03 9.93 -1.15
N ASP A 70 3.12 10.90 -0.99
CA ASP A 70 2.81 11.93 -1.97
C ASP A 70 2.48 11.32 -3.35
N ASP A 71 3.23 11.61 -4.40
CA ASP A 71 2.95 11.12 -5.75
C ASP A 71 2.99 9.58 -5.86
N ASP A 72 3.90 8.92 -5.16
CA ASP A 72 3.96 7.45 -5.12
C ASP A 72 2.74 6.87 -4.39
N ALA A 73 2.27 7.55 -3.34
CA ALA A 73 1.02 7.19 -2.67
C ALA A 73 -0.18 7.37 -3.60
N LYS A 74 -0.28 8.49 -4.32
CA LYS A 74 -1.34 8.72 -5.33
C LYS A 74 -1.31 7.65 -6.42
N ARG A 75 -0.12 7.29 -6.90
CA ARG A 75 0.08 6.21 -7.86
C ARG A 75 -0.42 4.88 -7.31
N PHE A 76 -0.03 4.50 -6.09
CA PHE A 76 -0.52 3.27 -5.46
C PHE A 76 -2.05 3.27 -5.36
N ILE A 77 -2.65 4.37 -4.88
CA ILE A 77 -4.10 4.51 -4.73
C ILE A 77 -4.81 4.28 -6.07
N ARG A 78 -4.34 4.92 -7.14
CA ARG A 78 -4.94 4.79 -8.47
C ARG A 78 -4.99 3.35 -8.96
N TYR A 79 -3.93 2.57 -8.73
CA TYR A 79 -3.85 1.18 -9.16
C TYR A 79 -4.59 0.21 -8.24
N VAL A 80 -4.61 0.45 -6.94
CA VAL A 80 -5.15 -0.50 -5.95
C VAL A 80 -6.63 -0.27 -5.66
N LYS A 81 -7.10 0.99 -5.70
CA LYS A 81 -8.50 1.38 -5.43
C LYS A 81 -9.54 0.57 -6.23
N PRO A 82 -9.36 0.27 -7.53
CA PRO A 82 -10.33 -0.53 -8.30
C PRO A 82 -10.49 -1.98 -7.79
N HIS A 83 -9.50 -2.50 -7.07
CA HIS A 83 -9.44 -3.89 -6.61
C HIS A 83 -9.66 -4.04 -5.09
N THR A 84 -9.73 -2.93 -4.36
CA THR A 84 -9.96 -2.88 -2.92
C THR A 84 -11.45 -2.89 -2.61
N TRP A 85 -11.84 -3.60 -1.56
CA TRP A 85 -13.22 -3.66 -1.05
C TRP A 85 -13.36 -2.89 0.26
N ILE A 86 -12.55 -3.20 1.28
CA ILE A 86 -12.75 -2.70 2.65
C ILE A 86 -12.33 -1.23 2.76
N LYS A 87 -11.20 -0.85 2.17
CA LYS A 87 -10.64 0.50 2.31
C LYS A 87 -10.97 1.44 1.14
N LYS A 88 -11.91 1.06 0.28
CA LYS A 88 -12.19 1.79 -0.97
C LYS A 88 -12.56 3.24 -0.72
N ARG A 89 -13.44 3.49 0.25
CA ARG A 89 -13.88 4.85 0.60
C ARG A 89 -12.73 5.71 1.14
N GLN A 90 -11.85 5.13 1.95
CA GLN A 90 -10.67 5.82 2.48
C GLN A 90 -9.71 6.21 1.35
N LEU A 91 -9.54 5.32 0.35
CA LEU A 91 -8.74 5.60 -0.83
C LEU A 91 -9.35 6.69 -1.72
N GLU A 92 -10.67 6.69 -1.90
CA GLU A 92 -11.39 7.74 -2.67
C GLU A 92 -11.24 9.12 -2.02
N VAL A 93 -11.35 9.21 -0.70
CA VAL A 93 -11.13 10.47 0.03
C VAL A 93 -9.68 10.93 -0.10
N ALA A 94 -8.73 10.02 0.05
CA ALA A 94 -7.30 10.34 -0.01
C ALA A 94 -6.81 10.74 -1.42
N GLU A 95 -7.43 10.23 -2.48
CA GLU A 95 -7.10 10.60 -3.87
C GLU A 95 -7.54 12.03 -4.21
N GLY A 96 -8.57 12.53 -3.53
CA GLY A 96 -9.06 13.91 -3.68
C GLY A 96 -8.22 14.98 -2.97
N VAL A 97 -7.17 14.57 -2.24
CA VAL A 97 -6.18 15.45 -1.57
C VAL A 97 -4.95 15.63 -2.46
#